data_AF-E1QF89-F1
#
_entry.id   AF-E1QF89-F1
#
_cell.length_a   1.000
_cell.length_b   1.000
_cell.length_c   1.000
_cell.angle_alpha   90.00
_cell.angle_beta   90.00
_cell.angle_gamma   90.00
#
_symmetry.space_group_name_H-M   'P 1'
#
loop_
_entity.id
_entity.type
_entity.pdbx_description
1 polymer ?
#
loop_
_entity_poly.entity_id
_entity_poly.type
_entity_poly.pdbx_seq_one_letter_code
_entity_poly.pdbx_strand_id
1 'polypeptide(L)'
;MAIGTERGAADDLRRIPGVGPAMAGDLRALGFGRVVELRGHDPTALYERLRVLAGGRLDRCVLYVLRCVIYFASVENPRGDLLKWWNWQDKARSSWRPHAPWPGDDES
;
A
#
# COMPACT_ATOMS: atom_id res chain seq x y z
N MET A 1 -18.57 -19.48 -14.28
CA MET A 1 -17.55 -18.97 -13.35
C MET A 1 -18.03 -17.62 -12.84
N ALA A 2 -18.22 -17.47 -11.54
CA ALA A 2 -18.87 -16.30 -10.94
C ALA A 2 -17.92 -15.09 -10.93
N ILE A 3 -18.16 -14.12 -11.81
CA ILE A 3 -17.55 -12.79 -11.68
C ILE A 3 -18.43 -11.95 -10.76
N GLY A 4 -18.16 -12.04 -9.46
CA GLY A 4 -18.74 -11.14 -8.46
C GLY A 4 -18.30 -9.71 -8.75
N THR A 5 -19.16 -8.94 -9.42
CA THR A 5 -18.98 -7.50 -9.62
C THR A 5 -19.36 -6.77 -8.34
N GLU A 6 -18.43 -6.66 -7.39
CA GLU A 6 -18.67 -5.89 -6.16
C GLU A 6 -18.53 -4.39 -6.44
N ARG A 7 -19.60 -3.75 -6.91
CA ARG A 7 -19.68 -2.28 -7.12
C ARG A 7 -19.57 -1.46 -5.82
N GLY A 8 -19.38 -2.09 -4.66
CA GLY A 8 -19.15 -1.43 -3.36
C GLY A 8 -17.70 -1.38 -2.89
N ALA A 9 -16.77 -2.05 -3.58
CA ALA A 9 -15.35 -2.10 -3.18
C ALA A 9 -14.52 -0.87 -3.64
N ALA A 10 -15.12 0.03 -4.42
CA ALA A 10 -14.44 1.24 -4.86
C ALA A 10 -14.24 2.25 -3.74
N ASP A 11 -15.22 2.40 -2.86
CA ASP A 11 -15.18 3.47 -1.88
C ASP A 11 -14.32 3.15 -0.66
N ASP A 12 -14.25 1.89 -0.21
CA ASP A 12 -13.51 1.54 1.02
C ASP A 12 -11.99 1.68 0.84
N LEU A 13 -11.42 1.12 -0.24
CA LEU A 13 -9.99 1.27 -0.55
C LEU A 13 -9.60 2.73 -0.81
N ARG A 14 -10.53 3.56 -1.32
CA ARG A 14 -10.31 5.00 -1.57
C ARG A 14 -10.36 5.85 -0.30
N ARG A 15 -10.73 5.28 0.85
CA ARG A 15 -10.59 5.95 2.16
C ARG A 15 -9.14 6.15 2.55
N ILE A 16 -8.23 5.36 1.96
CA ILE A 16 -6.81 5.46 2.21
C ILE A 16 -6.26 6.66 1.44
N PRO A 17 -5.72 7.67 2.13
CA PRO A 17 -5.09 8.81 1.47
C PRO A 17 -3.90 8.35 0.61
N GLY A 18 -3.87 8.80 -0.65
CA GLY A 18 -2.88 8.38 -1.64
C GLY A 18 -3.28 7.16 -2.48
N VAL A 19 -4.40 6.50 -2.18
CA VAL A 19 -4.95 5.42 -3.02
C VAL A 19 -5.93 6.00 -4.04
N GLY A 20 -5.46 6.12 -5.27
CA GLY A 20 -6.28 6.49 -6.42
C GLY A 20 -7.06 5.31 -7.02
N PRO A 21 -7.93 5.56 -8.02
CA PRO A 21 -8.69 4.51 -8.69
C PRO A 21 -7.82 3.44 -9.36
N ALA A 22 -6.63 3.81 -9.84
CA ALA A 22 -5.65 2.87 -10.40
C ALA A 22 -5.16 1.88 -9.34
N MET A 23 -4.64 2.38 -8.22
CA MET A 23 -4.16 1.54 -7.11
C MET A 23 -5.27 0.69 -6.50
N ALA A 24 -6.50 1.22 -6.41
CA ALA A 24 -7.65 0.43 -5.98
C ALA A 24 -7.98 -0.70 -6.97
N GLY A 25 -7.72 -0.51 -8.26
CA GLY A 25 -7.79 -1.56 -9.27
C GLY A 25 -6.72 -2.63 -9.07
N ASP A 26 -5.49 -2.21 -8.81
CA ASP A 26 -4.36 -3.10 -8.54
C ASP A 26 -4.60 -3.99 -7.30
N LEU A 27 -5.09 -3.39 -6.21
CA LEU A 27 -5.46 -4.12 -5.00
C LEU A 27 -6.58 -5.13 -5.24
N ARG A 28 -7.57 -4.78 -6.07
CA ARG A 28 -8.63 -5.74 -6.47
C ARG A 28 -8.10 -6.85 -7.36
N ALA A 29 -7.15 -6.56 -8.25
CA ALA A 29 -6.51 -7.58 -9.06
C ALA A 29 -5.72 -8.59 -8.20
N LEU A 30 -5.21 -8.14 -7.05
CA LEU A 30 -4.61 -8.99 -6.02
C LEU A 30 -5.65 -9.77 -5.16
N GLY A 31 -6.94 -9.47 -5.29
CA GLY A 31 -8.02 -10.11 -4.55
C GLY A 31 -8.46 -9.36 -3.28
N PHE A 32 -8.01 -8.12 -3.07
CA PHE A 32 -8.39 -7.31 -1.92
C PHE A 32 -9.48 -6.31 -2.29
N GLY A 33 -10.65 -6.44 -1.66
CA GLY A 33 -11.80 -5.54 -1.87
C GLY A 33 -11.93 -4.47 -0.78
N ARG A 34 -11.35 -4.70 0.40
CA ARG A 34 -11.51 -3.85 1.58
C ARG A 34 -10.19 -3.59 2.30
N VAL A 35 -10.12 -2.46 2.99
CA VAL A 35 -8.93 -2.06 3.77
C VAL A 35 -8.62 -3.10 4.85
N VAL A 36 -9.65 -3.64 5.50
CA VAL A 36 -9.50 -4.63 6.59
C VAL A 36 -8.84 -5.93 6.13
N GLU A 37 -8.97 -6.29 4.85
CA GLU A 37 -8.40 -7.52 4.28
C GLU A 37 -6.89 -7.38 4.05
N LEU A 38 -6.39 -6.14 4.00
CA LEU A 38 -4.98 -5.85 3.86
C LEU A 38 -4.26 -5.89 5.21
N ARG A 39 -4.99 -5.90 6.33
CA ARG A 39 -4.40 -5.93 7.67
C ARG A 39 -3.60 -7.20 7.87
N GLY A 40 -2.35 -7.05 8.33
CA GLY A 40 -1.44 -8.18 8.59
C GLY A 40 -0.78 -8.78 7.35
N HIS A 41 -1.00 -8.20 6.16
CA HIS A 41 -0.22 -8.56 4.97
C HIS A 41 1.11 -7.81 4.91
N ASP A 42 2.12 -8.45 4.32
CA ASP A 42 3.41 -7.85 4.07
C ASP A 42 3.35 -6.96 2.80
N PRO A 43 3.67 -5.65 2.89
CA PRO A 43 3.59 -4.74 1.75
C PRO A 43 4.59 -5.10 0.62
N THR A 44 5.74 -5.66 0.96
CA THR A 44 6.76 -6.14 0.01
C THR A 44 6.26 -7.37 -0.73
N ALA A 45 5.63 -8.31 -0.03
CA ALA A 45 5.02 -9.48 -0.65
C ALA A 45 3.89 -9.11 -1.61
N LEU A 46 3.04 -8.13 -1.24
CA LEU A 46 2.00 -7.60 -2.11
C LEU A 46 2.59 -6.91 -3.35
N TYR A 47 3.66 -6.14 -3.16
CA TYR A 47 4.36 -5.47 -4.25
C TYR A 47 4.93 -6.47 -5.26
N GLU A 48 5.58 -7.55 -4.81
CA GLU A 48 6.10 -8.57 -5.71
C GLU A 48 4.97 -9.28 -6.47
N ARG A 49 3.85 -9.60 -5.81
CA ARG A 49 2.67 -10.16 -6.50
C ARG A 49 2.15 -9.20 -7.56
N LEU A 50 2.04 -7.91 -7.24
CA LEU A 50 1.55 -6.91 -8.18
C LEU A 50 2.51 -6.71 -9.34
N ARG A 51 3.82 -6.74 -9.06
CA ARG A 51 4.88 -6.69 -10.06
C ARG A 51 4.78 -7.86 -11.04
N VAL A 52 4.53 -9.07 -10.54
CA VAL A 52 4.31 -10.25 -11.39
C VAL A 52 3.05 -10.09 -12.23
N LEU A 53 1.93 -9.64 -11.65
CA LEU A 53 0.68 -9.37 -12.39
C LEU A 53 0.84 -8.27 -13.45
N ALA A 54 1.63 -7.25 -13.18
CA ALA A 54 1.92 -6.14 -14.09
C ALA A 54 2.93 -6.48 -15.21
N GLY A 55 3.46 -7.72 -15.25
CA GLY A 55 4.43 -8.13 -16.26
C GLY A 55 5.88 -7.70 -15.96
N GLY A 56 6.20 -7.39 -14.71
CA GLY A 56 7.57 -7.37 -14.18
C GLY A 56 8.13 -6.00 -13.82
N ARG A 57 7.72 -4.90 -14.46
CA ARG A 57 8.15 -3.54 -14.08
C ARG A 57 7.05 -2.83 -13.32
N LEU A 58 7.33 -2.57 -12.05
CA LEU A 58 6.51 -1.75 -11.17
C LEU A 58 7.41 -0.70 -10.52
N ASP A 59 6.90 0.52 -10.37
CA ASP A 59 7.66 1.60 -9.75
C ASP A 59 7.70 1.43 -8.23
N ARG A 60 8.83 1.79 -7.60
CA ARG A 60 8.99 1.75 -6.14
C ARG A 60 8.00 2.64 -5.39
N CYS A 61 7.41 3.64 -6.06
CA CYS A 61 6.35 4.45 -5.45
C CYS A 61 5.12 3.60 -5.05
N VAL A 62 4.85 2.50 -5.77
CA VAL A 62 3.76 1.58 -5.45
C VAL A 62 4.02 0.85 -4.14
N LEU A 63 5.26 0.42 -3.87
CA LEU A 63 5.63 -0.18 -2.58
C LEU A 63 5.34 0.77 -1.41
N TYR A 64 5.65 2.06 -1.57
CA TYR A 64 5.39 3.06 -0.52
C TYR A 64 3.90 3.30 -0.29
N VAL A 65 3.09 3.25 -1.36
CA VAL A 65 1.63 3.31 -1.22
C VAL A 65 1.11 2.06 -0.52
N LEU A 66 1.61 0.87 -0.85
CA LEU A 66 1.26 -0.38 -0.16
C LEU A 66 1.64 -0.33 1.32
N ARG A 67 2.81 0.22 1.67
CA ARG A 67 3.21 0.48 3.05
C ARG A 67 2.21 1.39 3.78
N CYS A 68 1.78 2.49 3.17
CA CYS A 68 0.69 3.34 3.70
C CYS A 68 -0.61 2.56 3.91
N VAL A 69 -0.98 1.73 2.93
CA VAL A 69 -2.22 0.94 2.94
C VAL A 69 -2.23 -0.06 4.11
N ILE A 70 -1.16 -0.84 4.27
CA ILE A 70 -1.01 -1.79 5.36
C ILE A 70 -0.99 -1.08 6.71
N TYR A 71 -0.28 0.04 6.81
CA TYR A 71 -0.23 0.84 8.02
C TYR A 71 -1.62 1.37 8.41
N PHE A 72 -2.37 1.95 7.46
CA PHE A 72 -3.73 2.42 7.67
C PHE A 72 -4.70 1.28 8.04
N ALA A 73 -4.53 0.09 7.46
CA ALA A 73 -5.33 -1.08 7.79
C ALA A 73 -5.02 -1.68 9.17
N SER A 74 -3.75 -1.57 9.61
CA SER A 74 -3.27 -2.19 10.85
C SER A 74 -3.43 -1.27 12.07
N VAL A 75 -3.41 0.04 11.87
CA VAL A 75 -3.52 1.04 12.95
C VAL A 75 -4.92 1.63 12.99
N GLU A 76 -5.59 1.52 14.14
CA GLU A 76 -6.97 1.99 14.31
C GLU A 76 -7.11 3.53 14.31
N ASN A 77 -6.10 4.24 14.81
CA ASN A 77 -6.00 5.70 14.74
C ASN A 77 -4.67 6.13 14.11
N PRO A 78 -4.53 6.02 12.77
CA PRO A 78 -3.29 6.30 12.08
C PRO A 78 -2.96 7.80 12.15
N ARG A 79 -1.69 8.12 12.44
CA ARG A 79 -1.23 9.52 12.41
C ARG A 79 -1.32 10.07 10.99
N GLY A 80 -2.07 11.15 10.81
CA GLY A 80 -2.29 11.80 9.51
C GLY A 80 -1.01 12.17 8.77
N ASP A 81 0.08 12.43 9.49
CA ASP A 81 1.39 12.68 8.89
C ASP A 81 1.96 11.44 8.20
N LEU A 82 1.88 10.26 8.80
CA LEU A 82 2.42 9.00 8.25
C LEU A 82 1.57 8.43 7.12
N LEU A 83 0.38 8.98 6.89
CA LEU A 83 -0.50 8.56 5.79
C LEU A 83 -0.08 9.11 4.43
N LYS A 84 0.93 9.97 4.41
CA LYS A 84 1.53 10.53 3.21
C LYS A 84 2.58 9.56 2.68
N TRP A 85 2.37 8.98 1.50
CA TRP A 85 3.28 7.99 0.91
C TRP A 85 4.74 8.48 0.79
N TRP A 86 4.95 9.80 0.65
CA TRP A 86 6.29 10.38 0.59
C TRP A 86 7.07 10.29 1.90
N ASN A 87 6.42 10.04 3.04
CA ASN A 87 7.09 9.78 4.32
C ASN A 87 7.67 8.36 4.40
N TRP A 88 7.36 7.50 3.44
CA TRP A 88 7.86 6.13 3.37
C TRP A 88 8.91 5.91 2.28
N GLN A 89 9.43 6.99 1.66
CA GLN A 89 10.49 6.91 0.66
C GLN A 89 11.81 6.44 1.28
N ASP A 90 12.56 5.60 0.55
CA ASP A 90 13.89 5.13 0.97
C ASP A 90 14.89 6.25 1.25
N LYS A 91 15.71 6.05 2.28
CA LYS A 91 16.72 6.99 2.83
C LYS A 91 17.75 7.53 1.83
N ALA A 92 17.93 6.88 0.68
CA ALA A 92 19.09 7.08 -0.20
C ALA A 92 19.23 8.49 -0.81
N ARG A 93 18.23 9.38 -0.69
CA ARG A 93 18.26 10.71 -1.33
C ARG A 93 17.89 11.92 -0.48
N SER A 94 17.63 11.77 0.81
CA SER A 94 17.29 12.93 1.65
C SER A 94 18.16 12.99 2.88
N SER A 95 19.24 13.78 2.79
CA SER A 95 20.18 14.05 3.88
C SER A 95 19.57 14.82 5.06
N TRP A 96 18.25 15.06 5.08
CA TRP A 96 17.64 15.91 6.10
C TRP A 96 16.12 15.72 6.19
N ARG A 97 15.61 14.63 6.78
CA ARG A 97 14.33 14.58 7.55
C ARG A 97 14.30 13.32 8.45
N PRO A 98 13.90 13.42 9.73
CA PRO A 98 13.63 12.25 10.55
C PRO A 98 12.33 11.59 10.06
N HIS A 99 12.43 10.49 9.34
CA HIS A 99 11.28 9.65 8.99
C HIS A 99 11.16 8.50 10.01
N ALA A 100 9.95 7.98 10.19
CA ALA A 100 9.76 6.79 11.00
C ALA A 100 10.39 5.58 10.28
N PRO A 101 11.24 4.78 10.94
CA PRO A 101 11.70 3.52 10.38
C PRO A 101 10.52 2.54 10.27
N TRP A 102 10.42 1.82 9.14
CA TRP A 102 9.49 0.70 9.06
C TRP A 102 9.98 -0.39 10.01
N PRO A 103 9.11 -1.00 10.82
CA PRO A 103 9.48 -2.19 11.59
C PRO A 103 9.81 -3.31 10.60
N GLY A 104 11.10 -3.52 10.33
CA GLY A 104 11.60 -4.48 9.34
C GLY A 104 12.71 -3.94 8.42
N ASP A 105 12.94 -2.63 8.35
CA ASP A 105 14.06 -2.03 7.59
C ASP A 105 15.37 -1.92 8.44
N ASP A 106 15.46 -2.62 9.58
CA ASP A 106 16.67 -2.75 10.42
C ASP A 106 17.52 -3.95 9.96
N GLU A 107 18.01 -3.94 8.71
CA GLU A 107 19.06 -4.89 8.33
C GLU A 107 19.89 -4.42 7.12
N SER A 108 20.89 -3.57 7.40
CA SER A 108 22.29 -3.62 6.93
C SER A 108 23.03 -2.32 7.24
#